data_AF-A0AAE1C1G8-F1
#
_entry.id   AF-A0AAE1C1G8-F1
#
_cell.length_a   1.000
_cell.length_b   1.000
_cell.length_c   1.000
_cell.angle_alpha   90.00
_cell.angle_beta   90.00
_cell.angle_gamma   90.00
#
_symmetry.space_group_name_H-M   'P 1'
#
loop_
_entity.id
_entity.type
_entity.pdbx_description
1 polymer ?
#
loop_
_entity_poly.entity_id
_entity_poly.type
_entity_poly.pdbx_seq_one_letter_code
_entity_poly.pdbx_strand_id
1 'polypeptide(L)'
;MAPTNSDQALVASNTDASQKQPMSHVRKVQRPHLCTNRLGCDLDLDTVSPKARYAEYCNLFEGESRIEDLEFPPLADHFPHLAQEITAAYLATHAFRFKVYMNYDAAAVWFYDESASQRYGDCGKLVITPKTMAKLHRANAHKSEYSKVVLDISTHFRLLARITIEVRGSKVNVGPVVDTYVNYMFKGDEKHKVMNKHVYNMAKGFEDPQSDVTLGKYGLDFKDLERMVDCFAPLPTDEQRLARFDPWYNGHWSHENKNDEGYQAHLFKERWP
;
A
#
# COMPACT_ATOMS: atom_id res chain seq x y z
N MET A 1 2.17 45.59 -66.16
CA MET A 1 1.32 44.98 -67.20
C MET A 1 2.04 43.73 -67.69
N ALA A 2 1.40 42.55 -67.51
CA ALA A 2 1.55 41.17 -68.04
C ALA A 2 2.88 40.68 -68.71
N PRO A 3 3.16 39.35 -68.83
CA PRO A 3 2.33 38.15 -68.57
C PRO A 3 2.95 37.13 -67.58
N THR A 4 2.18 36.46 -66.72
CA THR A 4 1.59 35.10 -66.88
C THR A 4 2.46 34.04 -67.57
N ASN A 5 2.87 33.02 -66.81
CA ASN A 5 2.99 31.66 -67.31
C ASN A 5 2.42 30.68 -66.30
N SER A 6 1.69 29.74 -66.86
CA SER A 6 0.79 28.79 -66.25
C SER A 6 1.35 27.37 -66.38
N ASP A 7 0.85 26.54 -65.48
CA ASP A 7 0.57 25.11 -65.63
C ASP A 7 1.64 24.04 -65.40
N GLN A 8 1.10 23.01 -64.75
CA GLN A 8 1.43 21.58 -64.72
C GLN A 8 2.44 21.13 -63.66
N ALA A 9 2.28 19.99 -62.99
CA ALA A 9 1.16 19.08 -62.68
C ALA A 9 1.78 17.98 -61.78
N LEU A 10 0.96 17.36 -60.91
CA LEU A 10 1.10 15.99 -60.36
C LEU A 10 2.41 15.68 -59.59
N VAL A 11 2.37 15.10 -58.39
CA VAL A 11 2.12 13.67 -58.16
C VAL A 11 1.97 13.47 -56.64
N ALA A 12 1.03 12.60 -56.27
CA ALA A 12 0.76 12.15 -54.93
C ALA A 12 1.94 11.42 -54.27
N SER A 13 2.08 11.57 -52.95
CA SER A 13 2.63 10.52 -52.10
C SER A 13 1.90 10.50 -50.76
N ASN A 14 0.97 9.55 -50.67
CA ASN A 14 0.47 9.01 -49.41
C ASN A 14 1.65 8.42 -48.63
N THR A 15 1.85 8.86 -47.40
CA THR A 15 2.61 8.10 -46.40
C THR A 15 1.74 7.89 -45.18
N ASP A 16 1.15 6.69 -45.15
CA ASP A 16 0.57 6.03 -43.99
C ASP A 16 1.58 6.02 -42.83
N ALA A 17 1.40 6.94 -41.88
CA ALA A 17 2.05 6.85 -40.58
C ALA A 17 1.22 5.94 -39.69
N SER A 18 1.55 4.66 -39.80
CA SER A 18 1.24 3.54 -38.91
C SER A 18 0.97 3.95 -37.45
N GLN A 19 -0.31 3.95 -37.06
CA GLN A 19 -0.74 3.94 -35.66
C GLN A 19 -0.34 2.61 -35.02
N LYS A 20 0.83 2.57 -34.37
CA LYS A 20 1.17 1.50 -33.43
C LYS A 20 0.50 1.77 -32.10
N GLN A 21 -0.68 1.19 -31.89
CA GLN A 21 -1.24 1.01 -30.55
C GLN A 21 -0.39 -0.01 -29.79
N PRO A 22 0.18 0.30 -28.61
CA PRO A 22 0.74 -0.72 -27.75
C PRO A 22 -0.41 -1.50 -27.10
N MET A 23 -0.60 -2.75 -27.54
CA MET A 23 -1.41 -3.72 -26.83
C MET A 23 -0.88 -3.88 -25.40
N SER A 24 -1.60 -3.30 -24.44
CA SER A 24 -1.46 -3.65 -23.03
C SER A 24 -1.94 -5.09 -22.86
N HIS A 25 -1.02 -6.05 -22.97
CA HIS A 25 -1.20 -7.37 -22.37
C HIS A 25 -1.18 -7.21 -20.85
N VAL A 26 -2.32 -6.75 -20.31
CA VAL A 26 -2.70 -7.07 -18.95
C VAL A 26 -2.89 -8.58 -18.93
N ARG A 27 -1.82 -9.31 -18.59
CA ARG A 27 -1.97 -10.66 -18.06
C ARG A 27 -2.94 -10.52 -16.90
N LYS A 28 -4.19 -10.94 -17.11
CA LYS A 28 -5.05 -11.35 -16.01
C LYS A 28 -4.23 -12.43 -15.30
N VAL A 29 -3.58 -12.04 -14.20
CA VAL A 29 -3.10 -13.01 -13.22
C VAL A 29 -4.37 -13.71 -12.81
N GLN A 30 -4.56 -14.89 -13.40
CA GLN A 30 -5.61 -15.81 -13.05
C GLN A 30 -5.32 -16.10 -11.58
N ARG A 31 -6.07 -15.43 -10.68
CA ARG A 31 -5.97 -15.67 -9.25
C ARG A 31 -6.08 -17.18 -9.10
N PRO A 32 -5.20 -17.86 -8.35
CA PRO A 32 -5.51 -19.22 -7.95
C PRO A 32 -6.87 -19.09 -7.25
N HIS A 33 -7.91 -19.60 -7.89
CA HIS A 33 -9.16 -19.86 -7.21
C HIS A 33 -8.72 -20.63 -5.97
N LEU A 34 -9.00 -20.09 -4.78
CA LEU A 34 -8.95 -20.85 -3.54
C LEU A 34 -9.53 -22.22 -3.88
N CYS A 35 -8.65 -23.22 -3.94
CA CYS A 35 -9.01 -24.56 -4.36
C CYS A 35 -9.99 -25.08 -3.31
N THR A 36 -11.28 -24.82 -3.49
CA THR A 36 -12.37 -25.48 -2.78
C THR A 36 -12.29 -27.00 -2.92
N ASN A 37 -11.51 -27.49 -3.89
CA ASN A 37 -11.25 -28.92 -4.10
C ASN A 37 -10.24 -29.56 -3.13
N ARG A 38 -9.59 -28.82 -2.21
CA ARG A 38 -8.79 -29.43 -1.12
C ARG A 38 -9.60 -29.74 0.14
N LEU A 39 -10.84 -29.27 0.24
CA LEU A 39 -11.75 -29.65 1.33
C LEU A 39 -12.43 -31.01 1.09
N GLY A 40 -12.05 -31.72 0.02
CA GLY A 40 -12.73 -32.91 -0.46
C GLY A 40 -12.39 -34.23 0.23
N CYS A 41 -11.29 -34.35 0.98
CA CYS A 41 -10.98 -35.60 1.70
C CYS A 41 -10.20 -35.31 3.01
N ASP A 42 -10.76 -35.74 4.14
CA ASP A 42 -10.09 -36.07 5.41
C ASP A 42 -9.54 -34.97 6.34
N LEU A 43 -9.98 -33.71 6.26
CA LEU A 43 -9.64 -32.72 7.30
C LEU A 43 -10.68 -32.74 8.44
N ASP A 44 -10.51 -33.65 9.40
CA ASP A 44 -11.30 -33.66 10.63
C ASP A 44 -10.68 -32.72 11.67
N LEU A 45 -11.11 -31.47 11.69
CA LEU A 45 -10.64 -30.49 12.66
C LEU A 45 -11.00 -30.86 14.11
N ASP A 46 -12.05 -31.66 14.33
CA ASP A 46 -12.56 -31.93 15.67
C ASP A 46 -11.68 -32.89 16.45
N THR A 47 -10.98 -33.78 15.76
CA THR A 47 -10.06 -34.75 16.39
C THR A 47 -8.63 -34.23 16.53
N VAL A 48 -8.34 -33.06 15.96
CA VAL A 48 -7.01 -32.46 15.95
C VAL A 48 -6.84 -31.47 17.10
N SER A 49 -5.69 -31.50 17.78
CA SER A 49 -5.39 -30.56 18.86
C SER A 49 -5.43 -29.09 18.37
N PRO A 50 -5.77 -28.11 19.24
CA PRO A 50 -5.83 -26.69 18.84
C PRO A 50 -4.55 -26.16 18.17
N LYS A 51 -3.38 -26.61 18.65
CA LYS A 51 -2.09 -26.24 18.07
C LYS A 51 -1.92 -26.76 16.64
N ALA A 52 -2.34 -27.99 16.39
CA ALA A 52 -2.26 -28.58 15.06
C ALA A 52 -3.30 -27.98 14.10
N ARG A 53 -4.51 -27.65 14.59
CA ARG A 53 -5.49 -26.88 13.81
C ARG A 53 -4.96 -25.52 13.37
N TYR A 54 -4.29 -24.80 14.27
CA TYR A 54 -3.69 -23.51 13.91
C TYR A 54 -2.66 -23.63 12.79
N ALA A 55 -1.81 -24.66 12.83
CA ALA A 55 -0.88 -24.95 11.73
C ALA A 55 -1.62 -25.21 10.40
N GLU A 56 -2.73 -25.95 10.42
CA GLU A 56 -3.57 -26.14 9.23
C GLU A 56 -4.19 -24.83 8.74
N TYR A 57 -4.69 -23.97 9.64
CA TYR A 57 -5.23 -22.66 9.27
C TYR A 57 -4.17 -21.77 8.62
N CYS A 58 -2.93 -21.77 9.13
CA CYS A 58 -1.82 -21.05 8.51
C CYS A 58 -1.61 -21.49 7.06
N ASN A 59 -1.67 -22.80 6.79
CA ASN A 59 -1.52 -23.35 5.44
C ASN A 59 -2.73 -23.04 4.54
N LEU A 60 -3.95 -23.10 5.10
CA LEU A 60 -5.19 -22.90 4.36
C LEU A 60 -5.45 -21.44 4.00
N PHE A 61 -5.08 -20.52 4.87
CA PHE A 61 -5.39 -19.10 4.75
C PHE A 61 -4.20 -18.27 4.26
N GLU A 62 -3.08 -18.90 3.93
CA GLU A 62 -1.96 -18.25 3.25
C GLU A 62 -2.45 -17.59 1.96
N GLY A 63 -2.23 -16.29 1.85
CA GLY A 63 -2.65 -15.52 0.69
C GLY A 63 -2.70 -14.04 0.96
N GLU A 64 -3.14 -13.31 -0.06
CA GLU A 64 -3.31 -11.86 -0.02
C GLU A 64 -4.64 -11.49 -0.69
N SER A 65 -5.44 -10.66 -0.03
CA SER A 65 -6.65 -10.09 -0.61
C SER A 65 -6.81 -8.62 -0.25
N ARG A 66 -7.58 -7.90 -1.06
CA ARG A 66 -8.00 -6.54 -0.75
C ARG A 66 -9.03 -6.56 0.36
N ILE A 67 -8.94 -5.65 1.32
CA ILE A 67 -9.90 -5.57 2.42
C ILE A 67 -11.33 -5.32 1.90
N GLU A 68 -11.48 -4.64 0.77
CA GLU A 68 -12.77 -4.42 0.11
C GLU A 68 -13.41 -5.72 -0.39
N ASP A 69 -12.58 -6.69 -0.77
CA ASP A 69 -12.95 -8.03 -1.22
C ASP A 69 -13.07 -9.02 -0.05
N LEU A 70 -13.10 -8.55 1.21
CA LEU A 70 -13.17 -9.41 2.40
C LEU A 70 -14.39 -10.35 2.35
N GLU A 71 -14.08 -11.63 2.38
CA GLU A 71 -14.99 -12.75 2.51
C GLU A 71 -14.47 -13.69 3.58
N PHE A 72 -15.32 -14.05 4.54
CA PHE A 72 -14.93 -15.00 5.59
C PHE A 72 -14.82 -16.40 5.00
N PRO A 73 -13.90 -17.24 5.50
CA PRO A 73 -13.67 -18.56 4.95
C PRO A 73 -14.93 -19.42 5.11
N PRO A 74 -15.40 -20.09 4.04
CA PRO A 74 -16.56 -20.99 4.11
C PRO A 74 -16.39 -22.12 5.15
N LEU A 75 -15.15 -22.41 5.54
CA LEU A 75 -14.82 -23.37 6.59
C LEU A 75 -15.53 -23.07 7.92
N ALA A 76 -15.75 -21.79 8.24
CA ALA A 76 -16.47 -21.39 9.45
C ALA A 76 -17.95 -21.84 9.44
N ASP A 77 -18.57 -21.94 8.25
CA ASP A 77 -19.94 -22.45 8.10
C ASP A 77 -20.01 -23.97 8.23
N HIS A 78 -18.93 -24.67 7.87
CA HIS A 78 -18.84 -26.14 7.95
C HIS A 78 -18.57 -26.61 9.39
N PHE A 79 -17.88 -25.80 10.21
CA PHE A 79 -17.58 -26.08 11.62
C PHE A 79 -18.09 -24.93 12.52
N PRO A 80 -19.41 -24.81 12.74
CA PRO A 80 -19.98 -23.66 13.46
C PRO A 80 -19.44 -23.46 14.89
N HIS A 81 -19.11 -24.56 15.59
CA HIS A 81 -18.52 -24.51 16.93
C HIS A 81 -17.06 -24.04 16.94
N LEU A 82 -16.37 -24.08 15.78
CA LEU A 82 -15.02 -23.54 15.58
C LEU A 82 -15.03 -22.22 14.81
N ALA A 83 -16.19 -21.68 14.43
CA ALA A 83 -16.29 -20.52 13.54
C ALA A 83 -15.48 -19.31 14.02
N GLN A 84 -15.48 -19.03 15.33
CA GLN A 84 -14.70 -17.95 15.92
C GLN A 84 -13.18 -18.21 15.85
N GLU A 85 -12.76 -19.45 16.11
CA GLU A 85 -11.35 -19.86 16.02
C GLU A 85 -10.85 -19.75 14.58
N ILE A 86 -11.62 -20.27 13.62
CA ILE A 86 -11.36 -20.22 12.19
C ILE A 86 -11.26 -18.78 11.70
N THR A 87 -12.21 -17.93 12.09
CA THR A 87 -12.24 -16.52 11.70
C THR A 87 -11.04 -15.76 12.27
N ALA A 88 -10.71 -15.99 13.55
CA ALA A 88 -9.54 -15.38 14.18
C ALA A 88 -8.24 -15.80 13.49
N ALA A 89 -8.09 -17.09 13.17
CA ALA A 89 -6.93 -17.61 12.46
C ALA A 89 -6.83 -17.02 11.05
N TYR A 90 -7.93 -16.95 10.29
CA TYR A 90 -7.97 -16.31 8.98
C TYR A 90 -7.53 -14.85 9.03
N LEU A 91 -8.05 -14.07 9.99
CA LEU A 91 -7.68 -12.67 10.16
C LEU A 91 -6.21 -12.50 10.56
N ALA A 92 -5.68 -13.41 11.38
CA ALA A 92 -4.31 -13.36 11.84
C ALA A 92 -3.31 -13.73 10.73
N THR A 93 -3.59 -14.74 9.89
CA THR A 93 -2.62 -15.31 8.95
C THR A 93 -2.75 -14.78 7.52
N HIS A 94 -3.94 -14.36 7.10
CA HIS A 94 -4.16 -13.83 5.77
C HIS A 94 -3.64 -12.40 5.66
N ALA A 95 -2.94 -12.07 4.57
CA ALA A 95 -2.46 -10.71 4.35
C ALA A 95 -3.58 -9.84 3.75
N PHE A 96 -3.99 -8.81 4.48
CA PHE A 96 -4.98 -7.85 3.98
C PHE A 96 -4.32 -6.62 3.39
N ARG A 97 -4.82 -6.23 2.22
CA ARG A 97 -4.43 -5.03 1.51
C ARG A 97 -5.35 -3.88 1.80
N PHE A 98 -4.78 -2.79 2.27
CA PHE A 98 -5.45 -1.52 2.51
C PHE A 98 -4.93 -0.48 1.55
N LYS A 99 -5.84 0.29 0.96
CA LYS A 99 -5.48 1.42 0.13
C LYS A 99 -5.34 2.67 1.01
N VAL A 100 -4.29 3.42 0.77
CA VAL A 100 -4.00 4.70 1.45
C VAL A 100 -3.73 5.75 0.40
N TYR A 101 -4.33 6.93 0.56
CA TYR A 101 -4.03 8.07 -0.28
C TYR A 101 -2.92 8.93 0.32
N MET A 102 -1.92 9.23 -0.50
CA MET A 102 -0.86 10.18 -0.21
C MET A 102 -1.19 11.53 -0.84
N ASN A 103 -0.86 12.63 -0.17
CA ASN A 103 -1.01 13.99 -0.69
C ASN A 103 0.06 14.36 -1.73
N TYR A 104 0.37 13.46 -2.65
CA TYR A 104 1.41 13.62 -3.65
C TYR A 104 0.81 13.70 -5.06
N ASP A 105 1.27 14.64 -5.87
CA ASP A 105 1.03 14.68 -7.30
C ASP A 105 2.19 14.02 -8.04
N ALA A 106 1.95 12.85 -8.63
CA ALA A 106 2.97 12.13 -9.38
C ALA A 106 3.27 12.72 -10.76
N ALA A 107 2.37 13.51 -11.35
CA ALA A 107 2.64 14.16 -12.63
C ALA A 107 3.48 15.41 -12.45
N ALA A 108 3.16 16.20 -11.43
CA ALA A 108 3.87 17.43 -11.10
C ALA A 108 5.01 17.23 -10.08
N VAL A 109 5.16 16.02 -9.53
CA VAL A 109 6.30 15.57 -8.71
C VAL A 109 6.45 16.34 -7.38
N TRP A 110 5.35 16.58 -6.67
CA TRP A 110 5.34 17.42 -5.47
C TRP A 110 4.17 17.10 -4.53
N PHE A 111 4.27 17.53 -3.27
CA PHE A 111 3.21 17.36 -2.26
C PHE A 111 2.24 18.53 -2.25
N TYR A 112 0.95 18.26 -2.01
CA TYR A 112 -0.07 19.30 -1.85
C TYR A 112 -0.01 19.91 -0.44
N ASP A 113 -0.16 21.23 -0.36
CA ASP A 113 -0.43 21.95 0.89
C ASP A 113 -1.88 21.69 1.38
N GLU A 114 -2.06 21.61 2.70
CA GLU A 114 -3.36 21.37 3.36
C GLU A 114 -4.39 22.47 3.04
N SER A 115 -3.95 23.73 2.94
CA SER A 115 -4.80 24.87 2.59
C SER A 115 -5.23 24.90 1.12
N ALA A 116 -4.61 24.10 0.25
CA ALA A 116 -4.70 24.25 -1.19
C ALA A 116 -5.63 23.25 -1.89
N SER A 117 -6.10 22.18 -1.23
CA SER A 117 -7.02 21.25 -1.92
C SER A 117 -7.96 20.46 -1.00
N GLN A 118 -9.23 20.36 -1.43
CA GLN A 118 -10.18 19.36 -0.91
C GLN A 118 -9.63 17.93 -0.97
N ARG A 119 -8.66 17.67 -1.86
CA ARG A 119 -8.03 16.35 -2.04
C ARG A 119 -7.20 15.90 -0.85
N TYR A 120 -6.77 16.83 0.01
CA TYR A 120 -6.03 16.50 1.25
C TYR A 120 -6.92 15.80 2.28
N GLY A 121 -8.24 16.07 2.27
CA GLY A 121 -9.17 15.56 3.29
C GLY A 121 -9.26 14.03 3.37
N ASP A 122 -8.92 13.33 2.29
CA ASP A 122 -8.93 11.86 2.21
C ASP A 122 -7.54 11.24 2.27
N CYS A 123 -6.48 12.05 2.34
CA CYS A 123 -5.10 11.57 2.48
C CYS A 123 -4.82 11.15 3.93
N GLY A 124 -3.86 10.24 4.10
CA GLY A 124 -3.45 9.76 5.41
C GLY A 124 -4.50 8.90 6.11
N LYS A 125 -5.45 8.34 5.35
CA LYS A 125 -6.55 7.54 5.87
C LYS A 125 -6.66 6.21 5.15
N LEU A 126 -7.15 5.19 5.86
CA LEU A 126 -7.52 3.92 5.26
C LEU A 126 -8.76 4.12 4.39
N VAL A 127 -8.67 3.75 3.12
CA VAL A 127 -9.81 3.83 2.21
C VAL A 127 -10.66 2.56 2.39
N ILE A 128 -11.70 2.66 3.21
CA ILE A 128 -12.59 1.54 3.51
C ILE A 128 -14.03 1.93 3.22
N THR A 129 -14.73 1.12 2.43
CA THR A 129 -16.14 1.38 2.12
C THR A 129 -17.03 1.15 3.35
N PRO A 130 -18.17 1.86 3.50
CA PRO A 130 -19.11 1.61 4.60
C PRO A 130 -19.59 0.16 4.67
N LYS A 131 -19.75 -0.49 3.51
CA LYS A 131 -20.14 -1.91 3.41
C LYS A 131 -19.06 -2.82 4.00
N THR A 132 -17.79 -2.56 3.67
CA THR A 132 -16.65 -3.30 4.22
C THR A 132 -16.52 -3.07 5.73
N MET A 133 -16.66 -1.83 6.19
CA MET A 133 -16.62 -1.51 7.62
C MET A 133 -17.74 -2.22 8.39
N ALA A 134 -18.96 -2.26 7.84
CA ALA A 134 -20.06 -3.02 8.43
C ALA A 134 -19.82 -4.54 8.46
N LYS A 135 -19.07 -5.11 7.51
CA LYS A 135 -18.63 -6.52 7.57
C LYS A 135 -17.61 -6.72 8.69
N LEU A 136 -16.62 -5.84 8.79
CA LEU A 136 -15.57 -5.89 9.82
C LEU A 136 -16.14 -5.74 11.24
N HIS A 137 -17.16 -4.89 11.43
CA HIS A 137 -17.85 -4.77 12.72
C HIS A 137 -18.63 -6.03 13.09
N ARG A 138 -19.38 -6.61 12.14
CA ARG A 138 -20.20 -7.81 12.39
C ARG A 138 -19.35 -9.01 12.81
N ALA A 139 -18.17 -9.16 12.24
CA ALA A 139 -17.23 -10.23 12.59
C ALA A 139 -16.29 -9.87 13.75
N ASN A 140 -16.44 -8.68 14.35
CA ASN A 140 -15.50 -8.12 15.32
C ASN A 140 -14.04 -8.02 14.82
N ALA A 141 -13.83 -8.11 13.50
CA ALA A 141 -12.51 -8.12 12.85
C ALA A 141 -11.76 -6.79 13.00
N HIS A 142 -12.48 -5.67 13.12
CA HIS A 142 -11.89 -4.36 13.41
C HIS A 142 -11.10 -4.29 14.74
N LYS A 143 -11.30 -5.25 15.64
CA LYS A 143 -10.53 -5.39 16.90
C LYS A 143 -9.53 -6.54 16.87
N SER A 144 -9.45 -7.26 15.75
CA SER A 144 -8.52 -8.36 15.58
C SER A 144 -7.13 -7.84 15.25
N GLU A 145 -6.13 -8.60 15.68
CA GLU A 145 -4.73 -8.33 15.36
C GLU A 145 -4.37 -8.99 14.03
N TYR A 146 -3.84 -8.19 13.11
CA TYR A 146 -3.33 -8.62 11.82
C TYR A 146 -1.82 -8.83 11.93
N SER A 147 -1.34 -10.07 11.78
CA SER A 147 0.11 -10.33 11.79
C SER A 147 0.79 -9.87 10.51
N LYS A 148 0.03 -9.71 9.41
CA LYS A 148 0.55 -9.27 8.12
C LYS A 148 -0.42 -8.33 7.43
N VAL A 149 0.07 -7.14 7.09
CA VAL A 149 -0.71 -6.09 6.42
C VAL A 149 0.07 -5.56 5.22
N VAL A 150 -0.65 -5.19 4.17
CA VAL A 150 -0.08 -4.58 2.99
C VAL A 150 -0.75 -3.25 2.73
N LEU A 151 0.02 -2.16 2.71
CA LEU A 151 -0.44 -0.82 2.42
C LEU A 151 -0.13 -0.48 0.95
N ASP A 152 -1.18 -0.33 0.14
CA ASP A 152 -1.11 0.22 -1.21
C ASP A 152 -1.11 1.76 -1.12
N ILE A 153 0.10 2.35 -1.05
CA ILE A 153 0.29 3.80 -1.01
C ILE A 153 0.07 4.37 -2.41
N SER A 154 -0.96 5.21 -2.55
CA SER A 154 -1.48 5.62 -3.85
C SER A 154 -1.85 7.10 -3.90
N THR A 155 -1.95 7.64 -5.11
CA THR A 155 -2.80 8.80 -5.38
C THR A 155 -4.18 8.30 -5.81
N HIS A 156 -5.12 9.22 -6.01
CA HIS A 156 -6.40 8.89 -6.63
C HIS A 156 -6.27 8.23 -8.01
N PHE A 157 -5.15 8.46 -8.71
CA PHE A 157 -4.94 8.04 -10.10
C PHE A 157 -4.03 6.82 -10.24
N ARG A 158 -3.12 6.57 -9.30
CA ARG A 158 -2.14 5.49 -9.43
C ARG A 158 -1.52 5.05 -8.12
N LEU A 159 -1.06 3.80 -8.11
CA LEU A 159 -0.22 3.25 -7.05
C LEU A 159 1.18 3.87 -7.13
N LEU A 160 1.74 4.27 -5.98
CA LEU A 160 3.08 4.85 -5.85
C LEU A 160 4.06 3.82 -5.27
N ALA A 161 3.65 3.15 -4.20
CA ALA A 161 4.43 2.12 -3.54
C ALA A 161 3.52 1.10 -2.86
N ARG A 162 4.07 -0.06 -2.54
CA ARG A 162 3.44 -1.06 -1.70
C ARG A 162 4.34 -1.34 -0.51
N ILE A 163 3.79 -1.25 0.70
CA ILE A 163 4.50 -1.54 1.94
C ILE A 163 3.90 -2.80 2.55
N THR A 164 4.68 -3.86 2.67
CA THR A 164 4.29 -5.04 3.46
C THR A 164 4.84 -4.87 4.87
N ILE A 165 3.98 -5.06 5.86
CA ILE A 165 4.29 -4.98 7.27
C ILE A 165 3.97 -6.33 7.89
N GLU A 166 4.94 -6.94 8.56
CA GLU A 166 4.80 -8.24 9.17
C GLU A 166 5.23 -8.18 10.64
N VAL A 167 4.33 -8.59 11.54
CA VAL A 167 4.58 -8.68 12.98
C VAL A 167 4.88 -10.12 13.31
N ARG A 168 6.11 -10.38 13.78
CA ARG A 168 6.58 -11.72 14.13
C ARG A 168 6.85 -11.80 15.63
N GLY A 169 6.55 -12.94 16.24
CA GLY A 169 7.02 -13.22 17.59
C GLY A 169 8.55 -13.31 17.62
N SER A 170 9.20 -12.61 18.55
CA SER A 170 10.64 -12.78 18.75
C SER A 170 10.94 -14.10 19.45
N LYS A 171 12.00 -14.79 19.02
CA LYS A 171 12.54 -15.98 19.69
C LYS A 171 13.24 -15.66 21.00
N VAL A 172 13.66 -14.40 21.16
CA VAL A 172 14.29 -13.86 22.35
C VAL A 172 13.18 -13.08 23.07
N ASN A 173 13.09 -13.12 24.40
CA ASN A 173 12.00 -12.51 25.20
C ASN A 173 11.92 -10.96 25.13
N VAL A 174 11.96 -10.38 23.93
CA VAL A 174 12.09 -8.95 23.63
C VAL A 174 10.81 -8.40 22.99
N GLY A 175 9.71 -9.18 23.01
CA GLY A 175 8.44 -8.77 22.42
C GLY A 175 8.34 -9.07 20.91
N PRO A 176 7.26 -8.63 20.24
CA PRO A 176 7.10 -8.76 18.80
C PRO A 176 8.13 -7.93 18.02
N VAL A 177 8.51 -8.39 16.84
CA VAL A 177 9.36 -7.66 15.87
C VAL A 177 8.49 -7.26 14.68
N VAL A 178 8.62 -6.01 14.25
CA VAL A 178 7.97 -5.51 13.04
C VAL A 178 8.99 -5.48 11.91
N ASP A 179 8.73 -6.25 10.86
CA ASP A 179 9.50 -6.22 9.62
C ASP A 179 8.73 -5.43 8.55
N THR A 180 9.40 -4.51 7.85
CA THR A 180 8.80 -3.80 6.71
C THR A 180 9.53 -4.04 5.39
N TYR A 181 8.75 -4.16 4.32
CA TYR A 181 9.24 -4.36 2.96
C TYR A 181 8.58 -3.35 2.03
N VAL A 182 9.37 -2.50 1.38
CA VAL A 182 8.86 -1.47 0.48
C VAL A 182 9.15 -1.82 -0.98
N ASN A 183 8.10 -1.81 -1.81
CA ASN A 183 8.18 -1.97 -3.25
C ASN A 183 7.70 -0.69 -3.96
N TYR A 184 8.63 0.05 -4.55
CA TYR A 184 8.34 1.29 -5.28
C TYR A 184 7.89 1.02 -6.71
N MET A 185 6.85 1.72 -7.18
CA MET A 185 6.45 1.69 -8.59
C MET A 185 7.36 2.57 -9.46
N PHE A 186 8.04 3.56 -8.84
CA PHE A 186 8.98 4.49 -9.49
C PHE A 186 10.43 4.20 -9.09
N LYS A 187 10.80 2.92 -8.97
CA LYS A 187 12.16 2.54 -8.56
C LYS A 187 13.19 3.04 -9.58
N GLY A 188 14.14 3.86 -9.12
CA GLY A 188 15.20 4.44 -9.96
C GLY A 188 14.81 5.71 -10.73
N ASP A 189 13.61 6.24 -10.51
CA ASP A 189 13.22 7.54 -11.06
C ASP A 189 13.61 8.67 -10.09
N GLU A 190 14.67 9.41 -10.44
CA GLU A 190 15.20 10.51 -9.64
C GLU A 190 14.19 11.63 -9.39
N LYS A 191 13.19 11.80 -10.27
CA LYS A 191 12.13 12.79 -10.07
C LYS A 191 11.37 12.50 -8.78
N HIS A 192 11.12 11.23 -8.51
CA HIS A 192 10.31 10.79 -7.38
C HIS A 192 11.12 10.52 -6.10
N LYS A 193 12.41 10.88 -6.06
CA LYS A 193 13.29 10.58 -4.93
C LYS A 193 12.79 11.10 -3.58
N VAL A 194 12.18 12.29 -3.56
CA VAL A 194 11.67 12.89 -2.33
C VAL A 194 10.50 12.07 -1.78
N MET A 195 9.57 11.67 -2.64
CA MET A 195 8.45 10.79 -2.27
C MET A 195 8.93 9.41 -1.85
N ASN A 196 9.84 8.80 -2.61
CA ASN A 196 10.41 7.49 -2.28
C ASN A 196 11.14 7.52 -0.93
N LYS A 197 11.93 8.58 -0.65
CA LYS A 197 12.60 8.79 0.63
C LYS A 197 11.59 8.96 1.77
N HIS A 198 10.50 9.70 1.57
CA HIS A 198 9.44 9.82 2.57
C HIS A 198 8.82 8.45 2.90
N VAL A 199 8.39 7.71 1.88
CA VAL A 199 7.80 6.38 2.05
C VAL A 199 8.77 5.42 2.74
N TYR A 200 10.05 5.44 2.37
CA TYR A 200 11.10 4.65 3.03
C TYR A 200 11.21 4.97 4.52
N ASN A 201 11.34 6.26 4.84
CA ASN A 201 11.54 6.71 6.22
C ASN A 201 10.32 6.36 7.09
N MET A 202 9.11 6.49 6.56
CA MET A 202 7.89 6.10 7.28
C MET A 202 7.83 4.59 7.51
N ALA A 203 8.12 3.78 6.49
CA ALA A 203 8.19 2.32 6.64
C ALA A 203 9.23 1.90 7.69
N LYS A 204 10.42 2.50 7.66
CA LYS A 204 11.47 2.24 8.65
C LYS A 204 11.12 2.71 10.06
N GLY A 205 10.36 3.79 10.20
CA GLY A 205 9.84 4.24 11.50
C GLY A 205 8.95 3.19 12.17
N PHE A 206 8.27 2.34 11.41
CA PHE A 206 7.44 1.25 11.97
C PHE A 206 8.27 0.10 12.55
N GLU A 207 9.54 -0.03 12.17
CA GLU A 207 10.45 -1.04 12.72
C GLU A 207 11.08 -0.60 14.04
N ASP A 208 10.96 0.69 14.42
CA ASP A 208 11.54 1.22 15.65
C ASP A 208 10.86 0.57 16.87
N PRO A 209 11.61 -0.14 17.75
CA PRO A 209 11.06 -0.73 18.97
C PRO A 209 10.43 0.29 19.92
N GLN A 210 10.81 1.57 19.82
CA GLN A 210 10.20 2.66 20.59
C GLN A 210 8.88 3.16 20.00
N SER A 211 8.52 2.74 18.78
CA SER A 211 7.32 3.25 18.08
C SER A 211 5.99 2.87 18.77
N ASP A 212 6.01 2.06 19.83
CA ASP A 212 4.85 1.64 20.66
C ASP A 212 3.73 0.92 19.86
N VAL A 213 3.88 0.76 18.54
CA VAL A 213 2.81 0.27 17.66
C VAL A 213 2.40 -1.16 18.02
N THR A 214 3.34 -1.95 18.54
CA THR A 214 3.12 -3.36 18.90
C THR A 214 3.36 -3.68 20.37
N LEU A 215 3.33 -2.70 21.29
CA LEU A 215 3.68 -2.93 22.71
C LEU A 215 2.83 -4.06 23.34
N GLY A 216 3.41 -5.25 23.42
CA GLY A 216 2.75 -6.46 23.92
C GLY A 216 1.73 -7.11 22.97
N LYS A 217 1.61 -6.67 21.71
CA LYS A 217 0.65 -7.22 20.72
C LYS A 217 1.32 -8.24 19.80
N TYR A 218 0.57 -9.18 19.24
CA TYR A 218 1.07 -10.16 18.25
C TYR A 218 0.70 -9.78 16.80
N GLY A 219 0.02 -8.65 16.62
CA GLY A 219 -0.26 -8.04 15.33
C GLY A 219 -0.68 -6.58 15.47
N LEU A 220 -1.13 -6.02 14.35
CA LEU A 220 -1.64 -4.65 14.25
C LEU A 220 -3.16 -4.68 14.29
N ASP A 221 -3.81 -3.85 15.10
CA ASP A 221 -5.25 -3.64 15.01
C ASP A 221 -5.58 -2.45 14.07
N PHE A 222 -6.86 -2.16 13.85
CA PHE A 222 -7.26 -1.05 12.97
C PHE A 222 -6.79 0.31 13.48
N LYS A 223 -6.74 0.54 14.79
CA LYS A 223 -6.26 1.81 15.35
C LYS A 223 -4.77 1.95 15.11
N ASP A 224 -4.01 0.87 15.21
CA ASP A 224 -2.60 0.86 14.85
C ASP A 224 -2.43 1.25 13.38
N LEU A 225 -3.20 0.64 12.48
CA LEU A 225 -3.17 0.97 11.06
C LEU A 225 -3.56 2.43 10.78
N GLU A 226 -4.61 2.95 11.41
CA GLU A 226 -5.03 4.36 11.28
C GLU A 226 -3.91 5.32 11.72
N ARG A 227 -3.26 5.04 12.85
CA ARG A 227 -2.12 5.82 13.36
C ARG A 227 -0.93 5.77 12.40
N MET A 228 -0.65 4.59 11.83
CA MET A 228 0.45 4.41 10.88
C MET A 228 0.19 5.12 9.56
N VAL A 229 -1.06 5.18 9.06
CA VAL A 229 -1.30 5.75 7.74
C VAL A 229 -1.37 7.26 7.71
N ASP A 230 -1.62 7.91 8.85
CA ASP A 230 -1.64 9.38 8.98
C ASP A 230 -0.33 10.03 8.51
N CYS A 231 0.79 9.34 8.69
CA CYS A 231 2.11 9.82 8.29
C CYS A 231 2.33 9.86 6.75
N PHE A 232 1.41 9.32 5.95
CA PHE A 232 1.43 9.43 4.49
C PHE A 232 0.68 10.67 3.96
N ALA A 233 0.27 11.60 4.83
CA ALA A 233 -0.19 12.93 4.42
C ALA A 233 0.76 14.06 4.89
N PRO A 234 2.08 14.00 4.64
CA PRO A 234 3.00 15.01 5.14
C PRO A 234 2.71 16.39 4.55
N LEU A 235 2.75 17.44 5.38
CA LEU A 235 2.81 18.79 4.85
C LEU A 235 4.16 19.00 4.14
N PRO A 236 4.19 19.66 2.97
CA PRO A 236 5.45 19.97 2.33
C PRO A 236 6.30 20.91 3.21
N THR A 237 7.61 20.70 3.21
CA THR A 237 8.56 21.61 3.87
C THR A 237 8.62 22.95 3.14
N ASP A 238 9.12 24.00 3.80
CA ASP A 238 9.29 25.31 3.15
C ASP A 238 10.22 25.21 1.92
N GLU A 239 11.26 24.39 1.99
CA GLU A 239 12.13 24.08 0.84
C GLU A 239 11.33 23.46 -0.32
N GLN A 240 10.48 22.47 -0.05
CA GLN A 240 9.64 21.84 -1.07
C GLN A 240 8.61 22.82 -1.65
N ARG A 241 8.06 23.71 -0.81
CA ARG A 241 7.16 24.79 -1.25
C ARG A 241 7.88 25.77 -2.16
N LEU A 242 9.09 26.19 -1.80
CA LEU A 242 9.90 27.12 -2.61
C LEU A 242 10.33 26.49 -3.94
N ALA A 243 10.72 25.22 -3.93
CA ALA A 243 11.10 24.47 -5.13
C ALA A 243 9.97 24.37 -6.16
N ARG A 244 8.71 24.44 -5.74
CA ARG A 244 7.54 24.48 -6.63
C ARG A 244 7.51 25.74 -7.50
N PHE A 245 7.95 26.88 -6.97
CA PHE A 245 7.83 28.19 -7.61
C PHE A 245 9.08 28.60 -8.40
N ASP A 246 10.14 27.79 -8.37
CA ASP A 246 11.37 28.04 -9.12
C ASP A 246 11.46 27.15 -10.37
N PRO A 247 11.28 27.70 -11.58
CA PRO A 247 11.40 26.96 -12.83
C PRO A 247 12.79 26.33 -13.05
N TRP A 248 13.83 26.83 -12.38
CA TRP A 248 15.21 26.35 -12.50
C TRP A 248 15.52 25.16 -11.57
N TYR A 249 14.72 24.97 -10.52
CA TYR A 249 14.95 23.94 -9.50
C TYR A 249 14.72 22.51 -10.01
N ASN A 250 13.88 22.34 -11.03
CA ASN A 250 13.59 21.04 -11.65
C ASN A 250 14.71 20.54 -12.60
N GLY A 251 15.75 21.34 -12.85
CA GLY A 251 16.86 20.99 -13.76
C GLY A 251 18.20 20.70 -13.07
N HIS A 252 18.39 21.13 -11.82
CA HIS A 252 19.71 21.20 -11.18
C HIS A 252 19.81 20.58 -9.78
N TRP A 253 19.16 19.43 -9.56
CA TRP A 253 19.70 18.50 -8.54
C TRP A 253 20.95 17.79 -9.10
N SER A 254 21.93 18.56 -9.55
CA SER A 254 23.25 18.08 -9.89
C SER A 254 24.04 17.84 -8.61
N HIS A 255 24.10 16.58 -8.20
CA HIS A 255 25.25 15.90 -7.60
C HIS A 255 25.97 16.40 -6.32
N GLU A 256 25.65 17.54 -5.71
CA GLU A 256 26.54 18.10 -4.67
C GLU A 256 26.21 17.90 -3.18
N ASN A 257 25.05 17.38 -2.78
CA ASN A 257 24.80 17.11 -1.35
C ASN A 257 25.04 15.64 -1.00
N LYS A 258 26.32 15.28 -0.79
CA LYS A 258 26.75 13.96 -0.32
C LYS A 258 26.81 13.78 1.20
N ASN A 259 26.51 14.79 2.02
CA ASN A 259 26.80 14.74 3.46
C ASN A 259 25.63 15.10 4.40
N ASP A 260 24.37 14.80 4.07
CA ASP A 260 23.26 14.96 5.02
C ASP A 260 22.91 13.64 5.74
N GLU A 261 23.83 13.22 6.63
CA GLU A 261 23.56 12.22 7.68
C GLU A 261 22.87 12.84 8.92
N GLY A 262 22.50 14.12 8.89
CA GLY A 262 22.01 14.87 10.07
C GLY A 262 20.49 14.95 10.27
N TYR A 263 19.66 14.48 9.34
CA TYR A 263 18.19 14.61 9.45
C TYR A 263 17.52 13.30 9.87
N GLN A 264 17.75 12.90 11.12
CA GLN A 264 16.99 11.86 11.82
C GLN A 264 16.59 12.37 13.21
N ALA A 265 15.33 12.11 13.58
CA ALA A 265 14.77 12.09 14.95
C ALA A 265 14.12 13.34 15.61
N HIS A 266 13.99 14.52 14.99
CA HIS A 266 13.37 15.67 15.70
C HIS A 266 11.88 15.98 15.42
N LEU A 267 11.21 15.32 14.47
CA LEU A 267 9.79 15.61 14.17
C LEU A 267 8.78 14.66 14.81
N PHE A 268 9.22 13.72 15.66
CA PHE A 268 8.31 12.77 16.34
C PHE A 268 7.92 13.15 17.77
N LYS A 269 8.35 14.31 18.30
CA LYS A 269 8.17 14.64 19.73
C LYS A 269 6.98 15.55 20.10
N GLU A 270 6.22 16.11 19.15
CA GLU A 270 5.18 17.11 19.51
C GLU A 270 3.76 16.82 19.02
N ARG A 271 3.41 15.57 18.71
CA ARG A 271 2.03 15.24 18.34
C ARG A 271 1.51 13.93 18.91
N TRP A 272 1.58 13.78 20.23
CA TRP A 272 0.85 12.72 20.95
C TRP A 272 0.41 13.22 22.34
N PRO A 273 -0.90 13.36 22.62
CA PRO A 273 -1.44 13.28 23.98
C PRO A 273 -1.48 11.83 24.49
#